data_AF-A0A918ZI44-F1
#
_entry.id   AF-A0A918ZI44-F1
#
_cell.length_a   1.000
_cell.length_b   1.000
_cell.length_c   1.000
_cell.angle_alpha   90.00
_cell.angle_beta   90.00
_cell.angle_gamma   90.00
#
_symmetry.space_group_name_H-M   'P 1'
#
loop_
_entity.id
_entity.type
_entity.pdbx_description
1 polymer ?
#
loop_
_entity_poly.entity_id
_entity_poly.type
_entity_poly.pdbx_seq_one_letter_code
_entity_poly.pdbx_strand_id
1 'polypeptide(L)'
;MRVATRAKTQSPKAKWATRLVGAGLTAAVAVGLTASPALAAPGPQYDAAVAPTETDLQTNPFCQDIGLGSAVQNTTGENPSGSGQLPLPDGSTIDFNIYPNNIDPVTPDGQLVDFSYSTGSTFAAAAVIVKGGPRANVYDYRSLGSGSIAADTTLHTSVNPQNDKFYGISHIVFCSVKTKYT
;
A
#
# COMPACT_ATOMS: atom_id res chain seq x y z
N MET A 1 -39.21 -80.20 45.64
CA MET A 1 -39.01 -79.04 44.74
C MET A 1 -40.22 -78.13 44.81
N ARG A 2 -40.13 -77.01 45.53
CA ARG A 2 -41.05 -75.87 45.44
C ARG A 2 -40.24 -74.61 45.75
N VAL A 3 -40.06 -73.76 44.75
CA VAL A 3 -39.51 -72.41 44.89
C VAL A 3 -40.70 -71.48 45.12
N ALA A 4 -40.59 -70.62 46.13
CA ALA A 4 -41.51 -69.53 46.41
C ALA A 4 -40.72 -68.24 46.64
N THR A 5 -41.40 -67.15 46.33
CA THR A 5 -40.89 -65.85 45.90
C THR A 5 -40.94 -64.79 47.01
N ARG A 6 -40.28 -63.65 46.70
CA ARG A 6 -40.79 -62.26 46.87
C ARG A 6 -40.29 -61.40 48.05
N ALA A 7 -39.44 -60.43 47.67
CA ALA A 7 -39.49 -58.97 47.87
C ALA A 7 -39.43 -58.24 49.24
N LYS A 8 -38.60 -57.17 49.16
CA LYS A 8 -38.79 -55.76 49.58
C LYS A 8 -38.41 -55.30 51.01
N THR A 9 -37.92 -54.04 51.03
CA THR A 9 -37.85 -53.08 52.17
C THR A 9 -36.50 -53.14 52.91
N GLN A 10 -35.73 -52.08 53.25
CA GLN A 10 -36.02 -50.69 53.62
C GLN A 10 -34.71 -49.83 53.61
N SER A 11 -34.88 -48.50 53.55
CA SER A 11 -33.91 -47.40 53.81
C SER A 11 -33.26 -47.44 55.23
N PRO A 12 -32.38 -46.51 55.74
CA PRO A 12 -32.03 -45.14 55.26
C PRO A 12 -30.57 -44.66 55.54
N LYS A 13 -30.35 -43.35 55.30
CA LYS A 13 -29.34 -42.40 55.87
C LYS A 13 -28.05 -42.21 55.05
N ALA A 14 -27.94 -41.21 54.18
CA ALA A 14 -27.81 -39.76 54.41
C ALA A 14 -26.53 -39.33 55.14
N LYS A 15 -25.53 -38.87 54.37
CA LYS A 15 -24.46 -37.92 54.73
C LYS A 15 -24.10 -37.14 53.44
N TRP A 16 -24.66 -35.94 53.25
CA TRP A 16 -23.97 -34.65 53.42
C TRP A 16 -22.60 -34.58 52.70
N ALA A 17 -22.56 -33.90 51.55
CA ALA A 17 -21.59 -32.83 51.26
C ALA A 17 -21.77 -32.26 49.85
N THR A 18 -22.18 -31.00 49.83
CA THR A 18 -22.19 -30.00 48.76
C THR A 18 -21.03 -30.10 47.77
N ARG A 19 -21.33 -30.12 46.47
CA ARG A 19 -20.45 -29.56 45.44
C ARG A 19 -21.29 -28.78 44.43
N LEU A 20 -21.00 -27.49 44.34
CA LEU A 20 -21.47 -26.56 43.33
C LEU A 20 -21.18 -27.11 41.94
N VAL A 21 -22.22 -27.38 41.15
CA VAL A 21 -22.10 -27.55 39.70
C VAL A 21 -22.24 -26.17 39.11
N GLY A 22 -21.12 -25.58 38.71
CA GLY A 22 -21.08 -24.34 37.96
C GLY A 22 -21.82 -24.53 36.63
N ALA A 23 -22.79 -23.66 36.37
CA ALA A 23 -23.38 -23.49 35.06
C ALA A 23 -22.31 -22.90 34.13
N GLY A 24 -21.64 -23.76 33.38
CA GLY A 24 -20.79 -23.34 32.27
C GLY A 24 -21.66 -22.90 31.10
N LEU A 25 -22.00 -21.62 31.05
CA LEU A 25 -22.58 -20.99 29.88
C LEU A 25 -21.46 -20.80 28.84
N THR A 26 -21.24 -21.78 27.97
CA THR A 26 -20.32 -21.65 26.83
C THR A 26 -20.96 -20.76 25.77
N ALA A 27 -20.72 -19.45 25.88
CA ALA A 27 -20.94 -18.53 24.76
C ALA A 27 -19.87 -18.81 23.69
N ALA A 28 -20.27 -19.46 22.60
CA ALA A 28 -19.45 -19.54 21.40
C ALA A 28 -19.41 -18.14 20.76
N VAL A 29 -18.33 -17.40 20.98
CA VAL A 29 -18.04 -16.18 20.22
C VAL A 29 -17.59 -16.64 18.83
N ALA A 30 -18.49 -16.55 17.86
CA ALA A 30 -18.14 -16.69 16.45
C ALA A 30 -17.33 -15.46 16.05
N VAL A 31 -16.01 -15.58 16.04
CA VAL A 31 -15.11 -14.59 15.43
C VAL A 31 -15.26 -14.74 13.92
N GLY A 32 -16.17 -13.96 13.34
CA GLY A 32 -16.25 -13.81 11.89
C GLY A 32 -14.98 -13.13 11.40
N LEU A 33 -14.05 -13.91 10.85
CA LEU A 33 -12.97 -13.36 10.03
C LEU A 33 -13.62 -12.83 8.75
N THR A 34 -14.05 -11.58 8.77
CA THR A 34 -14.29 -10.86 7.51
C THR A 34 -12.92 -10.71 6.86
N ALA A 35 -12.59 -11.57 5.90
CA ALA A 35 -11.46 -11.35 5.02
C ALA A 35 -11.76 -10.05 4.28
N SER A 36 -11.20 -8.93 4.76
CA SER A 36 -11.17 -7.70 3.99
C SER A 36 -10.55 -8.05 2.63
N PRO A 37 -11.10 -7.57 1.51
CA PRO A 37 -10.42 -7.73 0.23
C PRO A 37 -8.98 -7.24 0.42
N ALA A 38 -8.00 -8.06 0.06
CA ALA A 38 -6.60 -7.67 0.12
C ALA A 38 -6.45 -6.41 -0.73
N LEU A 39 -6.34 -5.26 -0.08
CA LEU A 39 -6.08 -4.00 -0.75
C LEU A 39 -4.63 -4.07 -1.24
N ALA A 40 -4.39 -3.47 -2.40
CA ALA A 40 -3.03 -3.18 -2.82
C ALA A 40 -2.29 -2.45 -1.69
N ALA A 41 -0.99 -2.69 -1.58
CA ALA A 41 -0.13 -2.07 -0.57
C ALA A 41 0.89 -1.18 -1.28
N PRO A 42 1.31 -0.05 -0.68
CA PRO A 42 2.27 0.86 -1.31
C PRO A 42 3.60 0.17 -1.66
N GLY A 43 3.98 -0.88 -0.94
CA GLY A 43 5.28 -1.55 -1.08
C GLY A 43 6.38 -0.87 -0.26
N PRO A 44 7.59 -1.45 -0.23
CA PRO A 44 8.71 -0.92 0.54
C PRO A 44 9.29 0.36 -0.08
N GLN A 45 10.00 1.14 0.73
CA GLN A 45 10.92 2.17 0.23
C GLN A 45 12.25 1.50 -0.10
N TYR A 46 12.75 1.66 -1.33
CA TYR A 46 14.12 1.28 -1.72
C TYR A 46 15.06 2.48 -1.57
N ASP A 47 15.76 2.86 -2.65
CA ASP A 47 16.63 4.04 -2.71
C ASP A 47 15.85 5.34 -2.93
N ALA A 48 14.52 5.27 -3.03
CA ALA A 48 13.65 6.44 -3.14
C ALA A 48 13.83 7.36 -1.92
N ALA A 49 13.80 8.67 -2.11
CA ALA A 49 14.04 9.65 -1.05
C ALA A 49 12.95 9.63 0.05
N VAL A 50 11.73 9.20 -0.28
CA VAL A 50 10.61 9.03 0.65
C VAL A 50 9.90 7.70 0.41
N ALA A 51 9.28 7.16 1.46
CA ALA A 51 8.43 5.98 1.33
C ALA A 51 7.20 6.28 0.48
N PRO A 52 6.76 5.34 -0.39
CA PRO A 52 5.50 5.48 -1.11
C PRO A 52 4.33 5.50 -0.14
N THR A 53 3.39 6.41 -0.37
CA THR A 53 2.07 6.39 0.27
C THR A 53 1.04 6.05 -0.78
N GLU A 54 0.14 5.13 -0.48
CA GLU A 54 -0.88 4.74 -1.44
C GLU A 54 -2.12 5.61 -1.29
N THR A 55 -2.60 6.19 -2.37
CA THR A 55 -3.84 6.95 -2.33
C THR A 55 -5.05 6.02 -2.33
N ASP A 56 -6.07 6.33 -1.53
CA ASP A 56 -7.38 5.65 -1.53
C ASP A 56 -8.32 6.20 -2.61
N LEU A 57 -7.89 7.25 -3.32
CA LEU A 57 -8.61 7.79 -4.45
C LEU A 57 -8.67 6.72 -5.54
N GLN A 58 -9.85 6.11 -5.66
CA GLN A 58 -10.18 5.02 -6.59
C GLN A 58 -9.94 5.35 -8.08
N THR A 59 -9.48 6.57 -8.39
CA THR A 59 -9.23 7.04 -9.75
C THR A 59 -7.91 7.79 -9.81
N ASN A 60 -6.96 7.23 -10.56
CA ASN A 60 -5.93 7.94 -11.34
C ASN A 60 -5.54 9.35 -10.83
N PRO A 61 -5.00 9.52 -9.61
CA PRO A 61 -4.90 10.81 -8.92
C PRO A 61 -4.00 11.82 -9.65
N PHE A 62 -4.36 13.09 -9.60
CA PHE A 62 -3.62 14.21 -10.17
C PHE A 62 -3.00 15.08 -9.07
N CYS A 63 -2.16 16.05 -9.46
CA CYS A 63 -1.50 16.93 -8.49
C CYS A 63 -2.52 17.68 -7.62
N GLN A 64 -3.64 18.10 -8.21
CA GLN A 64 -4.72 18.75 -7.48
C GLN A 64 -5.31 17.87 -6.37
N ASP A 65 -5.37 16.56 -6.58
CA ASP A 65 -6.03 15.62 -5.66
C ASP A 65 -5.21 15.37 -4.39
N ILE A 66 -3.91 15.67 -4.43
CA ILE A 66 -2.98 15.57 -3.29
C ILE A 66 -2.62 16.95 -2.69
N GLY A 67 -3.42 17.98 -3.01
CA GLY A 67 -3.24 19.34 -2.51
C GLY A 67 -2.11 20.12 -3.19
N LEU A 68 -1.73 19.74 -4.41
CA LEU A 68 -0.74 20.42 -5.26
C LEU A 68 -1.39 21.04 -6.51
N GLY A 69 -2.57 21.66 -6.36
CA GLY A 69 -3.32 22.24 -7.48
C GLY A 69 -2.62 23.40 -8.22
N SER A 70 -1.62 24.03 -7.60
CA SER A 70 -0.79 25.06 -8.24
C SER A 70 0.51 24.54 -8.85
N ALA A 71 0.80 23.24 -8.72
CA ALA A 71 1.98 22.63 -9.34
C ALA A 71 1.77 22.50 -10.85
N VAL A 72 2.86 22.60 -11.60
CA VAL A 72 2.86 22.23 -13.02
C VAL A 72 2.77 20.71 -13.10
N GLN A 73 1.71 20.23 -13.73
CA GLN A 73 1.49 18.81 -13.92
C GLN A 73 2.04 18.34 -15.26
N ASN A 74 2.97 17.39 -15.23
CA ASN A 74 3.44 16.66 -16.41
C ASN A 74 3.07 15.19 -16.25
N THR A 75 2.34 14.63 -17.21
CA THR A 75 1.94 13.21 -17.20
C THR A 75 2.55 12.52 -18.41
N THR A 76 3.10 11.33 -18.22
CA THR A 76 3.51 10.47 -19.33
C THR A 76 2.31 10.04 -20.18
N GLY A 77 2.56 9.51 -21.38
CA GLY A 77 1.56 8.76 -22.12
C GLY A 77 1.13 7.47 -21.42
N GLU A 78 0.14 6.78 -21.99
CA GLU A 78 -0.35 5.49 -21.49
C GLU A 78 0.72 4.40 -21.58
N ASN A 79 0.84 3.61 -20.51
CA ASN A 79 1.76 2.48 -20.37
C ASN A 79 3.19 2.82 -20.84
N PRO A 80 3.82 3.86 -20.24
CA PRO A 80 5.16 4.29 -20.65
C PRO A 80 6.19 3.17 -20.38
N SER A 81 7.23 3.11 -21.19
CA SER A 81 8.32 2.14 -21.04
C SER A 81 9.64 2.74 -21.53
N GLY A 82 10.76 2.29 -20.96
CA GLY A 82 12.09 2.80 -21.31
C GLY A 82 12.29 4.23 -20.82
N SER A 83 13.10 5.00 -21.53
CA SER A 83 13.39 6.39 -21.19
C SER A 83 12.55 7.38 -21.99
N GLY A 84 12.33 8.56 -21.41
CA GLY A 84 11.63 9.65 -22.06
C GLY A 84 11.89 10.99 -21.40
N GLN A 85 11.38 12.05 -22.04
CA GLN A 85 11.49 13.42 -21.56
C GLN A 85 10.13 14.10 -21.59
N LEU A 86 9.86 14.93 -20.59
CA LEU A 86 8.66 15.78 -20.52
C LEU A 86 9.11 17.25 -20.45
N PRO A 87 8.56 18.14 -21.30
CA PRO A 87 8.95 19.55 -21.32
C PRO A 87 8.38 20.31 -20.13
N LEU A 88 9.15 21.28 -19.61
CA LEU A 88 8.74 22.22 -18.57
C LEU A 88 8.53 23.64 -19.13
N PRO A 89 7.78 24.50 -18.41
CA PRO A 89 7.48 25.86 -18.89
C PRO A 89 8.69 26.78 -19.06
N ASP A 90 9.82 26.49 -18.39
CA ASP A 90 11.07 27.24 -18.56
C ASP A 90 11.94 26.73 -19.72
N GLY A 91 11.44 25.77 -20.49
CA GLY A 91 12.14 25.14 -21.61
C GLY A 91 13.08 24.00 -21.19
N SER A 92 13.20 23.71 -19.90
CA SER A 92 13.95 22.57 -19.37
C SER A 92 13.15 21.27 -19.51
N THR A 93 13.72 20.11 -19.15
CA THR A 93 13.03 18.81 -19.20
C THR A 93 13.02 18.09 -17.86
N ILE A 94 12.04 17.20 -17.70
CA ILE A 94 12.08 16.08 -16.76
C ILE A 94 12.46 14.86 -17.58
N ASP A 95 13.60 14.26 -17.29
CA ASP A 95 14.04 13.00 -17.85
C ASP A 95 13.56 11.87 -16.94
N PHE A 96 13.02 10.80 -17.51
CA PHE A 96 12.62 9.62 -16.74
C PHE A 96 13.12 8.34 -17.40
N ASN A 97 13.34 7.31 -16.60
CA ASN A 97 13.74 5.98 -17.06
C ASN A 97 12.97 4.90 -16.34
N ILE A 98 12.37 3.98 -17.09
CA ILE A 98 11.61 2.84 -16.59
C ILE A 98 12.34 1.56 -16.94
N TYR A 99 12.67 0.77 -15.93
CA TYR A 99 13.50 -0.43 -16.06
C TYR A 99 12.97 -1.57 -15.17
N PRO A 100 13.27 -2.83 -15.49
CA PRO A 100 12.87 -3.95 -14.64
C PRO A 100 13.56 -3.86 -13.26
N ASN A 101 12.82 -4.19 -12.20
CA ASN A 101 13.39 -4.30 -10.86
C ASN A 101 14.40 -5.45 -10.81
N ASN A 102 15.64 -5.13 -10.44
CA ASN A 102 16.75 -6.06 -10.25
C ASN A 102 17.47 -5.86 -8.91
N ILE A 103 16.83 -5.21 -7.93
CA ILE A 103 17.45 -4.80 -6.66
C ILE A 103 17.77 -6.02 -5.76
N ASP A 104 16.86 -7.00 -5.63
CA ASP A 104 17.10 -8.27 -4.90
C ASP A 104 15.96 -9.27 -5.21
N PRO A 105 16.20 -10.60 -5.31
CA PRO A 105 15.14 -11.62 -5.41
C PRO A 105 14.04 -11.61 -4.32
N VAL A 106 14.24 -10.98 -3.15
CA VAL A 106 13.15 -10.81 -2.15
C VAL A 106 12.27 -9.58 -2.39
N THR A 107 12.61 -8.73 -3.37
CA THR A 107 11.77 -7.58 -3.74
C THR A 107 10.69 -7.98 -4.72
N PRO A 108 9.46 -7.41 -4.63
CA PRO A 108 8.44 -7.60 -5.64
C PRO A 108 8.98 -7.37 -7.07
N ASP A 109 8.81 -8.36 -7.93
CA ASP A 109 9.11 -8.21 -9.36
C ASP A 109 8.29 -7.05 -9.95
N GLY A 110 8.82 -6.35 -10.94
CA GLY A 110 8.08 -5.30 -11.63
C GLY A 110 8.97 -4.28 -12.32
N GLN A 111 8.46 -3.05 -12.45
CA GLN A 111 9.18 -1.94 -13.04
C GLN A 111 9.49 -0.88 -11.98
N LEU A 112 10.68 -0.31 -12.07
CA LEU A 112 11.13 0.84 -11.31
C LEU A 112 11.21 2.07 -12.21
N VAL A 113 11.14 3.24 -11.60
CA VAL A 113 11.18 4.55 -12.25
C VAL A 113 12.25 5.39 -11.57
N ASP A 114 13.15 5.92 -12.38
CA ASP A 114 14.03 7.02 -11.99
C ASP A 114 13.61 8.28 -12.74
N PHE A 115 13.86 9.44 -12.13
CA PHE A 115 13.70 10.71 -12.82
C PHE A 115 14.77 11.72 -12.42
N SER A 116 15.00 12.70 -13.29
CA SER A 116 15.80 13.88 -13.01
C SER A 116 15.29 15.10 -13.77
N TYR A 117 15.44 16.27 -13.18
CA TYR A 117 15.26 17.55 -13.85
C TYR A 117 16.58 17.94 -14.51
N SER A 118 16.52 18.44 -15.74
CA SER A 118 17.71 18.89 -16.47
C SER A 118 18.48 19.96 -15.68
N THR A 119 19.82 19.93 -15.76
CA THR A 119 20.70 20.92 -15.11
C THR A 119 20.26 22.36 -15.40
N GLY A 120 20.10 23.17 -14.36
CA GLY A 120 19.67 24.56 -14.48
C GLY A 120 18.14 24.75 -14.57
N SER A 121 17.35 23.68 -14.44
CA SER A 121 15.88 23.80 -14.31
C SER A 121 15.51 24.69 -13.12
N THR A 122 14.52 25.55 -13.34
CA THR A 122 13.89 26.35 -12.29
C THR A 122 12.75 25.60 -11.60
N PHE A 123 12.53 24.32 -11.94
CA PHE A 123 11.54 23.45 -11.34
C PHE A 123 12.18 22.24 -10.63
N ALA A 124 11.44 21.68 -9.68
CA ALA A 124 11.74 20.40 -9.05
C ALA A 124 10.43 19.72 -8.62
N ALA A 125 10.49 18.42 -8.35
CA ALA A 125 9.31 17.65 -7.99
C ALA A 125 8.89 17.91 -6.54
N ALA A 126 7.67 18.42 -6.32
CA ALA A 126 7.02 18.43 -5.01
C ALA A 126 6.39 17.08 -4.68
N ALA A 127 5.93 16.36 -5.71
CA ALA A 127 5.52 14.96 -5.60
C ALA A 127 5.65 14.25 -6.94
N VAL A 128 5.76 12.92 -6.90
CA VAL A 128 5.60 12.03 -8.06
C VAL A 128 4.54 10.99 -7.75
N ILE A 129 3.63 10.76 -8.70
CA ILE A 129 2.59 9.75 -8.58
C ILE A 129 2.80 8.68 -9.63
N VAL A 130 3.11 7.45 -9.19
CA VAL A 130 3.34 6.30 -10.06
C VAL A 130 2.10 5.41 -10.03
N LYS A 131 1.44 5.29 -11.18
CA LYS A 131 0.09 4.73 -11.27
C LYS A 131 0.11 3.36 -11.92
N GLY A 132 -0.60 2.41 -11.32
CA GLY A 132 -0.77 1.07 -11.86
C GLY A 132 -1.73 0.24 -11.03
N GLY A 133 -2.50 -0.62 -11.67
CA GLY A 133 -3.53 -1.39 -10.98
C GLY A 133 -4.68 -0.50 -10.46
N PRO A 134 -5.33 -0.87 -9.34
CA PRO A 134 -6.51 -0.15 -8.83
C PRO A 134 -6.17 1.13 -8.04
N ARG A 135 -4.89 1.38 -7.72
CA ARG A 135 -4.44 2.48 -6.85
C ARG A 135 -3.16 3.11 -7.43
N ALA A 136 -2.57 4.06 -6.71
CA ALA A 136 -1.32 4.70 -7.10
C ALA A 136 -0.45 4.98 -5.89
N ASN A 137 0.87 4.88 -6.10
CA ASN A 137 1.86 5.30 -5.13
C ASN A 137 2.18 6.77 -5.32
N VAL A 138 2.16 7.52 -4.21
CA VAL A 138 2.49 8.94 -4.12
C VAL A 138 3.78 9.07 -3.32
N TYR A 139 4.78 9.64 -3.95
CA TYR A 139 6.04 10.05 -3.35
C TYR A 139 5.95 11.56 -3.08
N ASP A 140 5.62 11.92 -1.84
CA ASP A 140 5.41 13.33 -1.42
C ASP A 140 6.67 13.89 -0.76
N TYR A 141 7.33 14.82 -1.44
CA TYR A 141 8.59 15.41 -1.01
C TYR A 141 8.42 16.68 -0.16
N ARG A 142 7.18 17.11 0.10
CA ARG A 142 6.90 18.34 0.87
C ARG A 142 7.49 18.29 2.28
N SER A 143 7.62 17.11 2.87
CA SER A 143 8.15 16.89 4.23
C SER A 143 9.67 17.06 4.34
N LEU A 144 10.43 17.03 3.24
CA LEU A 144 11.89 17.06 3.25
C LEU A 144 12.51 18.46 3.46
N GLY A 145 11.73 19.44 3.95
CA GLY A 145 12.22 20.76 4.35
C GLY A 145 12.56 21.73 3.20
N SER A 146 12.97 21.23 2.03
CA SER A 146 13.14 21.99 0.77
C SER A 146 11.95 21.85 -0.18
N GLY A 147 11.01 20.93 0.11
CA GLY A 147 9.74 20.73 -0.58
C GLY A 147 9.81 20.37 -2.07
N SER A 148 11.02 20.20 -2.61
CA SER A 148 11.24 19.90 -4.02
C SER A 148 12.54 19.12 -4.21
N ILE A 149 12.52 18.02 -4.98
CA ILE A 149 13.70 17.22 -5.31
C ILE A 149 14.01 17.27 -6.81
N ALA A 150 15.29 17.37 -7.16
CA ALA A 150 15.73 17.47 -8.55
C ALA A 150 15.85 16.09 -9.24
N ALA A 151 15.98 15.01 -8.47
CA ALA A 151 16.04 13.65 -8.99
C ALA A 151 15.68 12.65 -7.88
N ASP A 152 15.12 11.51 -8.25
CA ASP A 152 14.88 10.40 -7.35
C ASP A 152 14.92 9.08 -8.14
N THR A 153 15.05 7.97 -7.43
CA THR A 153 15.29 6.66 -8.04
C THR A 153 14.44 5.57 -7.41
N THR A 154 14.23 4.48 -8.14
CA THR A 154 13.56 3.25 -7.65
C THR A 154 12.09 3.42 -7.24
N LEU A 155 11.40 4.41 -7.81
CA LEU A 155 9.96 4.58 -7.62
C LEU A 155 9.19 3.46 -8.31
N HIS A 156 8.05 3.04 -7.78
CA HIS A 156 7.27 1.93 -8.32
C HIS A 156 5.77 2.09 -8.03
N THR A 157 4.96 1.27 -8.68
CA THR A 157 3.52 1.13 -8.41
C THR A 157 3.28 0.29 -7.16
N SER A 158 2.04 0.27 -6.68
CA SER A 158 1.63 -0.54 -5.54
C SER A 158 1.84 -2.05 -5.81
N VAL A 159 2.05 -2.82 -4.75
CA VAL A 159 2.17 -4.28 -4.80
C VAL A 159 0.80 -4.89 -5.02
N ASN A 160 0.71 -5.77 -6.01
CA ASN A 160 -0.46 -6.59 -6.27
C ASN A 160 -0.49 -7.76 -5.27
N PRO A 161 -1.49 -7.82 -4.37
CA PRO A 161 -1.56 -8.85 -3.34
C PRO A 161 -1.89 -10.24 -3.89
N GLN A 162 -2.21 -10.35 -5.19
CA GLN A 162 -2.51 -11.63 -5.83
C GLN A 162 -1.27 -12.39 -6.28
N ASN A 163 -0.14 -11.70 -6.47
CA ASN A 163 1.08 -12.31 -7.00
C ASN A 163 2.38 -11.74 -6.43
N ASP A 164 2.30 -10.84 -5.44
CA ASP A 164 3.43 -10.18 -4.79
C ASP A 164 4.38 -9.46 -5.77
N LYS A 165 3.84 -8.98 -6.90
CA LYS A 165 4.55 -8.17 -7.90
C LYS A 165 4.01 -6.75 -7.90
N PHE A 166 4.80 -5.79 -8.37
CA PHE A 166 4.28 -4.47 -8.69
C PHE A 166 3.28 -4.56 -9.86
N TYR A 167 2.24 -3.72 -9.82
CA TYR A 167 1.40 -3.55 -11.00
C TYR A 167 2.20 -2.95 -12.16
N GLY A 168 1.79 -3.22 -13.39
CA GLY A 168 2.33 -2.52 -14.56
C GLY A 168 2.10 -1.01 -14.45
N ILE A 169 3.09 -0.21 -14.83
CA ILE A 169 2.96 1.26 -14.85
C ILE A 169 2.02 1.65 -15.99
N SER A 170 0.94 2.35 -15.64
CA SER A 170 0.02 2.94 -16.61
C SER A 170 0.35 4.39 -16.92
N HIS A 171 0.79 5.17 -15.91
CA HIS A 171 1.15 6.57 -16.03
C HIS A 171 2.11 6.98 -14.90
N ILE A 172 2.90 8.02 -15.15
CA ILE A 172 3.65 8.74 -14.12
C ILE A 172 3.22 10.21 -14.17
N VAL A 173 2.89 10.78 -13.02
CA VAL A 173 2.56 12.20 -12.89
C VAL A 173 3.63 12.90 -12.06
N PHE A 174 4.25 13.90 -12.64
CA PHE A 174 5.17 14.80 -11.96
C PHE A 174 4.42 16.07 -11.55
N CYS A 175 4.48 16.39 -10.26
CA CYS A 175 3.94 17.62 -9.69
C CYS A 175 5.09 18.59 -9.42
N SER A 176 5.38 19.43 -10.41
CA SER A 176 6.56 20.28 -10.42
C SER A 176 6.26 21.65 -9.84
N VAL A 177 7.11 22.14 -8.95
CA VAL A 177 7.04 23.50 -8.38
C VAL A 177 8.32 24.26 -8.69
N LYS A 178 8.23 25.60 -8.73
CA LYS A 178 9.43 26.42 -8.91
C LYS A 178 10.38 26.25 -7.72
N THR A 179 11.66 26.02 -7.99
CA THR A 179 12.69 25.96 -6.96
C THR A 179 12.94 27.37 -6.42
N LYS A 180 13.32 27.46 -5.14
CA LYS A 180 13.72 28.73 -4.50
C LYS A 180 15.22 29.02 -4.62
N TYR A 181 15.97 28.12 -5.26
CA TYR A 181 17.43 28.15 -5.34
C TYR A 181 17.86 28.14 -6.81
N THR A 182 17.79 29.31 -7.43
CA THR A 182 18.42 29.61 -8.73
C THR A 182 19.46 30.68 -8.53
#